data_AF-A0A2T7PLX1-F1
#
_entry.id   AF-A0A2T7PLX1-F1
#
_cell.length_a   1.000
_cell.length_b   1.000
_cell.length_c   1.000
_cell.angle_alpha   90.00
_cell.angle_beta   90.00
_cell.angle_gamma   90.00
#
_symmetry.space_group_name_H-M   'P 1'
#
loop_
_entity.id
_entity.type
_entity.pdbx_description
1 polymer ?
#
loop_
_entity_poly.entity_id
_entity_poly.type
_entity_poly.pdbx_seq_one_letter_code
_entity_poly.pdbx_strand_id
1 'polypeptide(L)'
;MNPSSASGQQLLQHAVSKSKLSHGSQSSSASRDAVLDEQAHSLEQEATNFMIGVMDECTHLGNFSIPIDPNLVIIVAATRDAYVPRQGVIPLDQLWPGSEVRYIDQGHIAAFLLHNNVFRKAITDSFNKQMNLYHQR
;
A
#
# COMPACT_ATOMS: atom_id res chain seq x y z
N MET A 1 -13.87 32.07 -4.95
CA MET A 1 -13.22 32.06 -6.28
C MET A 1 -12.64 30.67 -6.48
N ASN A 2 -13.14 29.92 -7.44
CA ASN A 2 -12.87 28.50 -7.61
C ASN A 2 -12.81 28.21 -9.12
N PRO A 3 -11.75 27.57 -9.66
CA PRO A 3 -11.83 27.01 -11.00
C PRO A 3 -11.23 25.59 -11.04
N SER A 4 -12.02 24.54 -10.81
CA SER A 4 -11.50 23.16 -10.94
C SER A 4 -12.62 22.13 -11.16
N SER A 5 -13.29 22.15 -12.31
CA SER A 5 -14.25 21.09 -12.67
C SER A 5 -14.23 20.66 -14.14
N ALA A 6 -13.29 21.14 -14.96
CA ALA A 6 -13.30 20.90 -16.41
C ALA A 6 -12.46 19.69 -16.88
N SER A 7 -11.60 19.10 -16.05
CA SER A 7 -10.59 18.14 -16.54
C SER A 7 -11.14 16.71 -16.75
N GLY A 8 -12.07 16.25 -15.92
CA GLY A 8 -12.55 14.85 -15.96
C GLY A 8 -13.48 14.52 -17.14
N GLN A 9 -14.24 15.49 -17.63
CA GLN A 9 -15.18 15.26 -18.75
C GLN A 9 -14.47 15.24 -20.12
N GLN A 10 -13.33 15.91 -20.25
CA GLN A 10 -12.57 15.94 -21.50
C GLN A 10 -11.86 14.60 -21.78
N LEU A 11 -11.35 13.94 -20.73
CA LEU A 11 -10.74 12.61 -20.82
C LEU A 11 -11.74 11.55 -21.30
N LEU A 12 -12.98 11.60 -20.80
CA LEU A 12 -14.05 10.68 -21.20
C LEU A 12 -14.48 10.86 -22.67
N GLN A 13 -14.56 12.10 -23.15
CA GLN A 13 -14.92 12.39 -24.55
C GLN A 13 -13.83 11.94 -25.54
N HIS A 14 -12.57 11.99 -25.11
CA HIS A 14 -11.43 11.52 -25.91
C HIS A 14 -11.42 9.99 -26.05
N ALA A 15 -11.85 9.25 -25.03
CA ALA A 15 -11.97 7.79 -25.06
C ALA A 15 -13.10 7.31 -25.98
N VAL A 16 -14.24 8.02 -26.00
CA VAL A 16 -15.43 7.62 -26.78
C VAL A 16 -15.26 7.91 -28.28
N SER A 17 -14.56 8.98 -28.66
CA SER A 17 -14.44 9.44 -30.05
C SER A 17 -13.57 8.54 -30.94
N LYS A 18 -12.65 7.74 -30.38
CA LYS A 18 -11.78 6.85 -31.18
C LYS A 18 -12.48 5.58 -31.71
N SER A 19 -13.74 5.33 -31.33
CA SER A 19 -14.44 4.08 -31.64
C SER A 19 -15.23 4.05 -32.96
N LYS A 20 -15.33 5.17 -33.69
CA LYS A 20 -16.08 5.23 -34.96
C LYS A 20 -15.23 5.79 -36.09
N LEU A 21 -14.73 4.91 -36.96
CA LEU A 21 -14.59 5.09 -38.42
C LEU A 21 -14.19 3.75 -39.04
N SER A 22 -14.84 3.38 -40.14
CA SER A 22 -14.77 2.05 -40.78
C SER A 22 -14.14 2.10 -42.18
N HIS A 23 -13.61 0.94 -42.59
CA HIS A 23 -13.33 0.45 -43.96
C HIS A 23 -12.07 0.90 -44.70
N GLY A 24 -11.15 -0.05 -44.87
CA GLY A 24 -10.09 -0.03 -45.88
C GLY A 24 -8.93 -0.99 -45.59
N SER A 25 -8.84 -2.04 -46.41
CA SER A 25 -7.62 -2.85 -46.69
C SER A 25 -7.26 -3.99 -45.73
N GLN A 26 -7.10 -5.17 -46.34
CA GLN A 26 -6.60 -6.41 -45.76
C GLN A 26 -5.15 -6.22 -45.28
N SER A 27 -4.93 -6.11 -43.97
CA SER A 27 -3.63 -6.38 -43.35
C SER A 27 -3.80 -6.92 -41.92
N SER A 28 -3.32 -8.15 -41.72
CA SER A 28 -2.85 -8.76 -40.46
C SER A 28 -3.72 -8.58 -39.19
N SER A 29 -4.51 -9.60 -38.84
CA SER A 29 -5.06 -9.78 -37.49
C SER A 29 -4.00 -9.62 -36.39
N ALA A 30 -2.80 -10.13 -36.63
CA ALA A 30 -1.64 -10.00 -35.73
C ALA A 30 -1.27 -8.54 -35.36
N SER A 31 -1.48 -7.58 -36.25
CA SER A 31 -1.18 -6.16 -35.96
C SER A 31 -2.27 -5.50 -35.11
N ARG A 32 -3.51 -6.00 -35.17
CA ARG A 32 -4.59 -5.51 -34.29
C ARG A 32 -4.44 -6.09 -32.89
N ASP A 33 -4.07 -7.36 -32.79
CA ASP A 33 -3.81 -8.01 -31.50
C ASP A 33 -2.64 -7.34 -30.76
N ALA A 34 -1.55 -7.00 -31.47
CA ALA A 34 -0.41 -6.28 -30.89
C ALA A 34 -0.79 -4.86 -30.39
N VAL A 35 -1.62 -4.12 -31.12
CA VAL A 35 -2.06 -2.77 -30.70
C VAL A 35 -3.00 -2.82 -29.49
N LEU A 36 -3.87 -3.84 -29.41
CA LEU A 36 -4.73 -4.05 -28.26
C LEU A 36 -3.94 -4.46 -27.01
N ASP A 37 -2.93 -5.31 -27.18
CA ASP A 37 -2.02 -5.73 -26.11
C ASP A 37 -1.20 -4.54 -25.57
N GLU A 38 -0.68 -3.69 -26.47
CA GLU A 38 0.05 -2.47 -26.11
C GLU A 38 -0.85 -1.47 -25.35
N GLN A 39 -2.12 -1.32 -25.75
CA GLN A 39 -3.09 -0.49 -25.05
C GLN A 39 -3.47 -1.06 -23.68
N ALA A 40 -3.66 -2.38 -23.57
CA ALA A 40 -3.94 -3.04 -22.30
C ALA A 40 -2.78 -2.87 -21.31
N HIS A 41 -1.55 -3.06 -21.78
CA HIS A 41 -0.34 -2.84 -20.99
C HIS A 41 -0.19 -1.37 -20.55
N SER A 42 -0.50 -0.41 -21.43
CA SER A 42 -0.51 1.02 -21.06
C SER A 42 -1.53 1.33 -19.97
N LEU A 43 -2.73 0.75 -20.03
CA LEU A 43 -3.77 0.94 -19.01
C LEU A 43 -3.38 0.26 -17.68
N GLU A 44 -2.75 -0.91 -17.74
CA GLU A 44 -2.23 -1.60 -16.55
C GLU A 44 -1.17 -0.77 -15.84
N GLN A 45 -0.24 -0.16 -16.59
CA GLN A 45 0.75 0.76 -16.02
C GLN A 45 0.12 2.00 -15.39
N GLU A 46 -0.87 2.60 -16.05
CA GLU A 46 -1.58 3.76 -15.51
C GLU A 46 -2.32 3.40 -14.21
N ALA A 47 -3.03 2.27 -14.20
CA ALA A 47 -3.71 1.77 -13.00
C ALA A 47 -2.72 1.46 -11.87
N THR A 48 -1.57 0.86 -12.19
CA THR A 48 -0.51 0.56 -11.22
C THR A 48 0.05 1.84 -10.62
N ASN A 49 0.41 2.82 -11.44
CA ASN A 49 0.94 4.11 -10.97
C ASN A 49 -0.08 4.89 -10.13
N PHE A 50 -1.35 4.86 -10.54
CA PHE A 50 -2.43 5.45 -9.77
C PHE A 50 -2.54 4.79 -8.39
N MET A 51 -2.55 3.46 -8.34
CA MET A 51 -2.62 2.74 -7.06
C MET A 51 -1.38 2.95 -6.20
N ILE A 52 -0.18 3.04 -6.77
CA ILE A 52 1.03 3.44 -6.04
C ILE A 52 0.81 4.80 -5.38
N GLY A 53 0.33 5.79 -6.14
CA GLY A 53 0.04 7.13 -5.59
C GLY A 53 -1.01 7.12 -4.48
N VAL A 54 -2.08 6.34 -4.62
CA VAL A 54 -3.11 6.19 -3.57
C VAL A 54 -2.53 5.57 -2.31
N MET A 55 -1.72 4.51 -2.46
CA MET A 55 -1.11 3.81 -1.32
C MET A 55 -0.05 4.69 -0.64
N ASP A 56 0.79 5.40 -1.40
CA ASP A 56 1.80 6.30 -0.86
C ASP A 56 1.19 7.49 -0.11
N GLU A 57 0.09 8.05 -0.61
CA GLU A 57 -0.57 9.17 0.06
C GLU A 57 -1.35 8.71 1.30
N CYS A 58 -2.14 7.64 1.17
CA CYS A 58 -3.15 7.29 2.17
C CYS A 58 -2.75 6.18 3.15
N THR A 59 -1.70 5.40 2.85
CA THR A 59 -1.30 4.25 3.69
C THR A 59 0.11 4.35 4.24
N HIS A 60 0.93 5.27 3.72
CA HIS A 60 2.28 5.46 4.22
C HIS A 60 2.25 6.06 5.63
N LEU A 61 2.69 5.27 6.59
CA LEU A 61 2.63 5.61 8.02
C LEU A 61 3.47 6.86 8.37
N GLY A 62 4.44 7.24 7.52
CA GLY A 62 5.24 8.46 7.65
C GLY A 62 4.48 9.76 7.35
N ASN A 63 3.31 9.69 6.73
CA ASN A 63 2.45 10.86 6.51
C ASN A 63 1.62 11.22 7.77
N PHE A 64 1.67 10.39 8.81
CA PHE A 64 0.92 10.58 10.05
C PHE A 64 1.82 11.03 11.20
N SER A 65 1.23 11.67 12.20
CA SER A 65 1.95 12.06 13.41
C SER A 65 2.49 10.84 14.14
N ILE A 66 3.70 10.98 14.69
CA ILE A 66 4.32 9.99 15.56
C ILE A 66 3.47 9.84 16.84
N PRO A 67 3.29 8.62 17.39
CA PRO A 67 2.65 8.42 18.69
C PRO A 67 3.32 9.25 19.79
N ILE A 68 2.53 9.71 20.77
CA ILE A 68 3.04 10.54 21.89
C ILE A 68 4.16 9.80 22.64
N ASP A 69 3.99 8.50 22.90
CA ASP A 69 4.99 7.64 23.54
C ASP A 69 5.33 6.41 22.68
N PRO A 70 6.27 6.53 21.74
CA PRO A 70 6.67 5.41 20.89
C PRO A 70 7.21 4.21 21.68
N ASN A 71 7.77 4.42 22.87
CA ASN A 71 8.28 3.37 23.76
C ASN A 71 7.21 2.36 24.21
N LEU A 72 5.93 2.76 24.17
CA LEU A 72 4.80 1.88 24.48
C LEU A 72 4.36 1.03 23.29
N VAL A 73 4.83 1.36 22.09
CA VAL A 73 4.46 0.68 20.85
C VAL A 73 5.27 -0.60 20.71
N ILE A 74 4.56 -1.70 20.50
CA ILE A 74 5.13 -3.01 20.16
C ILE A 74 4.56 -3.45 18.82
N ILE A 75 5.42 -3.61 17.84
CA ILE A 75 5.10 -3.97 16.47
C ILE A 75 5.45 -5.44 16.27
N VAL A 76 4.49 -6.24 15.80
CA VAL A 76 4.73 -7.64 15.45
C VAL A 76 4.75 -7.76 13.93
N ALA A 77 5.89 -8.16 13.36
CA ALA A 77 6.09 -8.20 11.92
C ALA A 77 6.57 -9.58 11.44
N ALA A 78 6.03 -10.04 10.32
CA ALA A 78 6.46 -11.26 9.66
C ALA A 78 7.75 -11.01 8.85
N THR A 79 8.71 -11.95 8.88
CA THR A 79 9.97 -11.79 8.12
C THR A 79 9.80 -12.06 6.63
N ARG A 80 8.88 -12.95 6.26
CA ARG A 80 8.57 -13.36 4.88
C ARG A 80 7.20 -12.85 4.46
N ASP A 81 6.89 -11.61 4.84
CA ASP A 81 5.62 -10.97 4.52
C ASP A 81 5.57 -10.54 3.06
N ALA A 82 4.59 -11.06 2.31
CA ALA A 82 4.33 -10.69 0.93
C ALA A 82 3.17 -9.68 0.79
N TYR A 83 2.44 -9.41 1.87
CA TYR A 83 1.34 -8.45 1.91
C TYR A 83 1.84 -7.07 2.33
N VAL A 84 2.70 -7.01 3.35
CA VAL A 84 3.43 -5.81 3.79
C VAL A 84 4.93 -6.04 3.61
N PRO A 85 5.48 -5.75 2.41
CA PRO A 85 6.89 -6.02 2.13
C PRO A 85 7.80 -5.15 3.00
N ARG A 86 8.96 -5.71 3.39
CA ARG A 86 9.95 -5.00 4.22
C ARG A 86 11.03 -4.31 3.42
N GLN A 87 11.28 -4.76 2.19
CA GLN A 87 12.26 -4.16 1.30
C GLN A 87 11.68 -2.93 0.63
N GLY A 88 12.48 -1.87 0.50
CA GLY A 88 12.07 -0.64 -0.19
C GLY A 88 11.19 0.31 0.63
N VAL A 89 10.96 0.02 1.92
CA VAL A 89 10.19 0.87 2.84
C VAL A 89 11.04 1.28 4.04
N ILE A 90 10.65 2.38 4.69
CA ILE A 90 11.30 2.85 5.91
C ILE A 90 11.05 1.82 7.04
N PRO A 91 12.09 1.35 7.75
CA PRO A 91 11.93 0.47 8.90
C PRO A 91 11.03 1.09 9.97
N LEU A 92 10.16 0.28 10.56
CA LEU A 92 9.14 0.77 11.49
C LEU A 92 9.72 1.38 12.78
N ASP A 93 10.88 0.87 13.23
CA ASP A 93 11.64 1.41 14.35
C ASP A 93 12.28 2.77 14.05
N GLN A 94 12.58 3.07 12.78
CA GLN A 94 13.02 4.39 12.35
C GLN A 94 11.86 5.35 12.18
N LEU A 95 10.71 4.84 11.72
CA LEU A 95 9.50 5.63 11.59
C LEU A 95 9.00 6.10 12.96
N TRP A 96 9.00 5.22 13.96
CA TRP A 96 8.65 5.51 15.34
C TRP A 96 9.82 5.18 16.27
N PRO A 97 10.78 6.11 16.43
CA PRO A 97 11.95 5.91 17.27
C PRO A 97 11.59 5.52 18.71
N GLY A 98 12.12 4.40 19.18
CA GLY A 98 11.83 3.84 20.51
C GLY A 98 10.76 2.76 20.53
N SER A 99 10.04 2.55 19.43
CA SER A 99 9.13 1.40 19.29
C SER A 99 9.90 0.07 19.29
N GLU A 100 9.28 -0.97 19.82
CA GLU A 100 9.83 -2.32 19.84
C GLU A 100 9.31 -3.13 18.66
N VAL A 101 10.19 -3.74 17.87
CA VAL A 101 9.79 -4.62 16.75
C VAL A 101 10.09 -6.08 17.08
N ARG A 102 9.07 -6.93 17.03
CA ARG A 102 9.15 -8.38 17.23
C ARG A 102 8.94 -9.09 15.90
N TYR A 103 10.00 -9.73 15.42
CA TYR A 103 9.95 -10.48 14.17
C TYR A 103 9.50 -11.93 14.39
N ILE A 104 8.60 -12.40 13.53
CA ILE A 104 8.17 -13.79 13.44
C ILE A 104 8.69 -14.35 12.11
N ASP A 105 9.43 -15.45 12.17
CA ASP A 105 10.00 -16.06 10.97
C ASP A 105 8.97 -16.88 10.16
N GLN A 106 7.96 -16.20 9.62
CA GLN A 106 6.87 -16.73 8.82
C GLN A 106 6.35 -15.70 7.80
N GLY A 107 5.42 -16.12 6.93
CA GLY A 107 4.62 -15.22 6.10
C GLY A 107 3.42 -14.64 6.86
N HIS A 108 2.78 -13.60 6.32
CA HIS A 108 1.74 -12.80 7.00
C HIS A 108 0.64 -13.66 7.67
N ILE A 109 -0.02 -14.50 6.89
CA ILE A 109 -1.14 -15.34 7.35
C ILE A 109 -0.65 -16.40 8.34
N ALA A 110 0.50 -17.04 8.06
CA ALA A 110 1.07 -18.06 8.92
C ALA A 110 1.51 -17.49 10.27
N ALA A 111 2.12 -16.31 10.28
CA ALA A 111 2.48 -15.58 11.50
C ALA A 111 1.24 -15.34 12.35
N PHE A 112 0.16 -14.81 11.76
CA PHE A 112 -1.08 -14.54 12.47
C PHE A 112 -1.74 -15.80 13.04
N LEU A 113 -1.90 -16.86 12.25
CA LEU A 113 -2.60 -18.07 12.68
C LEU A 113 -1.80 -18.89 13.70
N LEU A 114 -0.50 -19.07 13.47
CA LEU A 114 0.33 -20.02 14.24
C LEU A 114 1.03 -19.40 15.45
N HIS A 115 1.21 -18.07 15.47
CA HIS A 115 1.95 -17.38 16.53
C HIS A 115 1.06 -16.44 17.36
N ASN A 116 -0.22 -16.80 17.55
CA ASN A 116 -1.18 -16.05 18.37
C ASN A 116 -0.64 -15.70 19.77
N ASN A 117 0.18 -16.57 20.36
CA ASN A 117 0.84 -16.32 21.64
C ASN A 117 1.74 -15.08 21.62
N VAL A 118 2.44 -14.82 20.51
CA VAL A 118 3.30 -13.63 20.35
C VAL A 118 2.48 -12.35 20.35
N PHE A 119 1.35 -12.34 19.63
CA PHE A 119 0.43 -11.20 19.60
C PHE A 119 -0.18 -10.93 20.99
N ARG A 120 -0.68 -11.96 21.66
CA ARG A 120 -1.23 -11.82 23.02
C ARG A 120 -0.19 -11.29 23.99
N LYS A 121 1.04 -11.80 23.92
CA LYS A 121 2.14 -11.31 24.75
C LYS A 121 2.48 -9.86 24.44
N ALA A 122 2.54 -9.46 23.16
CA ALA A 122 2.77 -8.08 22.76
C ALA A 122 1.73 -7.13 23.36
N ILE A 123 0.45 -7.50 23.33
CA ILE A 123 -0.63 -6.72 23.95
C ILE A 123 -0.44 -6.60 25.47
N THR A 124 -0.18 -7.72 26.16
CA THR A 124 0.06 -7.68 27.61
C THR A 124 1.29 -6.82 27.94
N ASP A 125 2.37 -6.95 27.18
CA ASP A 125 3.60 -6.19 27.39
C ASP A 125 3.39 -4.69 27.16
N SER A 126 2.60 -4.27 26.17
CA SER A 126 2.32 -2.84 25.94
C SER A 126 1.55 -2.22 27.12
N PHE A 127 0.57 -2.94 27.68
CA PHE A 127 -0.13 -2.49 28.88
C PHE A 127 0.79 -2.45 30.10
N ASN A 128 1.67 -3.44 30.27
CA ASN A 128 2.64 -3.42 31.36
C ASN A 128 3.60 -2.23 31.23
N LYS A 129 4.09 -1.93 30.03
CA LYS A 129 4.92 -0.74 29.77
C LYS A 129 4.18 0.55 30.15
N GLN A 130 2.92 0.67 29.76
CA GLN A 130 2.10 1.83 30.11
C GLN A 130 1.91 1.95 31.63
N MET A 131 1.60 0.84 32.30
CA MET A 131 1.42 0.80 33.75
C MET A 131 2.69 1.20 34.50
N ASN A 132 3.84 0.73 34.05
CA ASN A 132 5.12 1.09 34.63
C ASN A 132 5.46 2.57 34.42
N LEU A 133 5.15 3.12 33.23
CA LEU A 133 5.46 4.51 32.90
C LEU A 133 4.54 5.51 33.63
N TYR A 134 3.25 5.17 33.80
CA TYR A 134 2.23 6.13 34.24
C TYR A 134 1.56 5.81 35.58
N HIS A 135 1.66 4.58 36.07
CA HIS A 135 0.85 4.12 37.21
C HIS A 135 1.66 3.46 38.34
N GLN A 136 2.94 3.16 38.13
CA GLN A 136 3.85 2.82 39.22
C GLN A 136 4.40 4.11 39.84
N ARG A 137 3.91 4.43 41.05
CA ARG A 137 4.58 5.35 41.99
C ARG A 137 5.42 4.54 42.96
#